data_AF-A0A820AHQ8-F1
#
_entry.id   AF-A0A820AHQ8-F1
#
_cell.length_a   1.000
_cell.length_b   1.000
_cell.length_c   1.000
_cell.angle_alpha   90.00
_cell.angle_beta   90.00
_cell.angle_gamma   90.00
#
_symmetry.space_group_name_H-M   'P 1'
#
loop_
_entity.id
_entity.type
_entity.pdbx_description
1 polymer ?
#
loop_
_entity_poly.entity_id
_entity_poly.type
_entity_poly.pdbx_seq_one_letter_code
_entity_poly.pdbx_strand_id
1 'polypeptide(L)' 'PPRFDEHATFSSNYELRIYTSDCYYLDENNNWKLDGLLFEPLTNRYQTQCLSIHLTTLDVGSSSVKAGS' A
#
# COMPACT_ATOMS: atom_id res chain seq x y z
N PRO A 1 -0.49 16.75 -8.34
CA PRO A 1 -0.46 15.83 -7.18
C PRO A 1 -1.75 15.96 -6.35
N PRO A 2 -2.64 14.96 -6.28
CA PRO A 2 -3.81 15.08 -5.44
C PRO A 2 -3.43 14.71 -4.00
N ARG A 3 -3.60 15.67 -3.09
CA ARG A 3 -3.63 15.46 -1.64
C ARG A 3 -5.03 14.98 -1.29
N PHE A 4 -5.15 13.79 -0.70
CA PHE A 4 -6.38 13.35 -0.06
C PHE A 4 -6.43 13.95 1.33
N ASP A 5 -6.90 15.19 1.40
CA ASP A 5 -7.18 15.87 2.66
C ASP A 5 -8.56 16.53 2.57
N GLU A 6 -9.56 15.72 2.18
CA GLU A 6 -10.96 16.06 2.37
C GLU A 6 -11.52 15.13 3.44
N HIS A 7 -11.92 15.71 4.56
CA HIS A 7 -12.81 15.08 5.54
C HIS A 7 -14.11 14.69 4.83
N ALA A 8 -14.13 13.51 4.24
CA ALA A 8 -15.27 13.00 3.49
C ALA A 8 -16.44 12.69 4.43
N THR A 9 -17.37 13.65 4.45
CA THR A 9 -18.80 13.58 4.76
C THR A 9 -19.58 12.37 4.24
N PHE A 10 -19.24 11.12 4.54
CA PHE A 10 -19.96 9.97 3.97
C PHE A 10 -21.41 9.89 4.49
N SER A 11 -22.39 10.34 3.69
CA SER A 11 -23.81 10.40 4.06
C SER A 11 -24.61 9.13 3.70
N SER A 12 -23.94 8.01 3.45
CA SER A 12 -24.59 6.77 3.03
C SER A 12 -23.89 5.56 3.64
N ASN A 13 -24.69 4.54 3.99
CA ASN A 13 -24.27 3.29 4.63
C ASN A 13 -23.55 2.36 3.63
N TYR A 14 -22.54 2.86 2.92
CA TYR A 14 -21.76 2.04 2.02
C TYR A 14 -20.49 1.57 2.72
N GLU A 15 -20.16 0.28 2.59
CA GLU A 15 -18.88 -0.24 3.04
C GLU A 15 -17.85 0.02 1.96
N LEU A 16 -17.02 1.06 2.13
CA LEU A 16 -15.88 1.26 1.25
C LEU A 16 -14.79 0.23 1.66
N ARG A 17 -14.49 -0.71 0.77
CA ARG A 17 -13.38 -1.65 0.95
C ARG A 17 -12.18 -1.14 0.17
N ILE A 18 -11.28 -0.46 0.89
CA ILE A 18 -10.02 0.01 0.30
C ILE A 18 -9.04 -1.16 0.36
N TYR A 19 -8.61 -1.62 -0.81
CA TYR A 19 -7.52 -2.57 -0.94
C TYR A 19 -6.24 -1.77 -1.13
N THR A 20 -5.38 -1.76 -0.13
CA THR A 20 -4.04 -1.19 -0.22
C THR A 20 -3.04 -2.35 -0.31
N SER A 21 -2.19 -2.29 -1.33
CA SER A 21 -1.03 -3.18 -1.45
C SER A 21 0.21 -2.35 -1.18
N ASP A 22 0.99 -2.76 -0.19
CA ASP A 22 2.23 -2.11 0.19
C ASP A 22 3.38 -3.10 0.03
N CYS A 23 4.56 -2.58 -0.29
CA CYS A 23 5.76 -3.37 -0.47
C CYS A 23 6.72 -3.09 0.66
N TYR A 24 7.40 -4.13 1.13
CA TYR A 24 8.33 -4.05 2.24
C TYR A 24 9.57 -4.87 1.92
N TYR A 25 10.72 -4.43 2.39
CA TYR A 25 11.94 -5.22 2.34
C TYR A 25 12.40 -5.58 3.75
N LEU A 26 13.06 -6.72 3.91
CA LEU A 26 13.62 -7.13 5.18
C LEU A 26 15.03 -6.55 5.34
N ASP A 27 15.26 -5.73 6.36
CA ASP A 27 16.58 -5.16 6.65
C ASP A 27 17.49 -6.15 7.41
N GLU A 28 18.77 -5.79 7.57
CA GLU A 28 19.78 -6.60 8.26
C GLU A 28 19.47 -6.87 9.74
N ASN A 29 18.57 -6.09 10.33
CA ASN A 29 18.10 -6.24 11.71
C ASN A 29 16.78 -7.02 11.78
N ASN A 30 16.39 -7.70 10.69
CA ASN A 30 15.14 -8.45 10.53
C ASN A 30 13.86 -7.60 10.72
N ASN A 31 13.91 -6.32 10.37
CA ASN A 31 12.74 -5.45 10.37
C ASN A 31 12.23 -5.21 8.96
N TRP A 32 10.91 -5.17 8.82
CA TRP A 32 10.27 -4.76 7.58
C TRP A 32 10.35 -3.24 7.42
N LYS A 33 10.84 -2.80 6.26
CA LYS A 33 11.09 -1.39 5.94
C LYS A 33 10.47 -1.02 4.60
N LEU A 34 10.17 0.28 4.46
CA LEU A 34 9.47 0.86 3.30
C LEU A 34 10.37 1.77 2.45
N ASP A 35 11.55 2.16 2.94
CA ASP A 35 12.41 3.12 2.27
C ASP A 35 13.09 2.51 1.03
N GLY A 36 13.38 3.35 0.03
CA GLY A 36 14.01 2.88 -1.21
C GLY A 36 13.10 1.96 -2.06
N LEU A 37 11.81 1.88 -1.74
CA LEU A 37 10.81 1.16 -2.50
C LEU A 37 10.00 2.11 -3.41
N LEU A 38 9.79 1.68 -4.64
CA LEU A 38 9.01 2.40 -5.65
C LEU A 38 7.91 1.50 -6.20
N PHE A 39 6.70 2.05 -6.28
CA PHE A 39 5.61 1.41 -7.01
C PHE A 39 5.78 1.64 -8.51
N GLU A 40 5.68 0.56 -9.27
CA GLU A 40 5.85 0.60 -10.72
C GLU A 40 4.49 0.66 -11.46
N PRO A 41 4.49 1.12 -12.73
CA PRO A 41 3.26 1.35 -13.51
C PRO A 41 2.39 0.12 -13.74
N LEU A 42 2.93 -1.09 -13.59
CA LEU A 42 2.14 -2.32 -13.74
C LEU A 42 1.23 -2.58 -12.53
N THR A 43 1.40 -1.85 -11.42
CA THR A 43 0.54 -1.95 -10.24
C THR A 43 -0.91 -1.65 -10.59
N ASN A 44 -1.79 -2.63 -10.42
CA ASN A 44 -3.22 -2.53 -10.67
C ASN A 44 -4.00 -3.44 -9.70
N ARG A 45 -5.32 -3.55 -9.90
CA ARG A 45 -6.21 -4.36 -9.05
C ARG A 45 -5.77 -5.83 -8.92
N TYR A 46 -5.04 -6.38 -9.89
CA TYR A 46 -4.70 -7.80 -9.96
C TYR A 46 -3.23 -8.10 -9.67
N GLN A 47 -2.35 -7.09 -9.70
CA GLN A 47 -0.92 -7.27 -9.47
C GLN A 47 -0.32 -6.05 -8.83
N THR A 48 0.68 -6.25 -7.98
CA THR A 48 1.49 -5.17 -7.39
C THR A 48 2.92 -5.36 -7.87
N GLN A 49 3.51 -4.31 -8.43
CA GLN A 49 4.89 -4.34 -8.87
C GLN A 49 5.70 -3.32 -8.07
N CYS A 50 6.77 -3.81 -7.47
CA CYS A 50 7.64 -3.00 -6.64
C CYS A 50 9.10 -3.17 -7.03
N LEU A 51 9.79 -2.04 -7.06
CA LEU A 51 11.23 -1.95 -7.25
C LEU A 51 11.89 -1.63 -5.92
N SER A 52 12.97 -2.32 -5.60
CA SER A 52 13.81 -2.05 -4.43
C SER A 52 15.23 -1.74 -4.86
N ILE A 53 15.86 -0.74 -4.24
CA ILE A 53 17.29 -0.48 -4.38
C ILE A 53 18.15 -1.30 -3.40
N HIS A 54 17.50 -1.99 -2.45
CA HIS A 54 18.16 -2.83 -1.46
C HIS A 54 18.27 -4.27 -1.98
N LEU A 55 19.47 -4.85 -1.89
CA LEU A 55 19.73 -6.22 -2.31
C LEU A 55 19.33 -7.21 -1.20
N THR A 56 18.03 -7.36 -0.99
CA THR A 56 17.45 -8.15 0.11
C THR A 56 16.11 -8.79 -0.28
N THR A 57 15.52 -9.54 0.64
CA THR A 57 14.19 -10.13 0.51
C THR A 57 13.12 -9.05 0.45
N LEU A 58 12.26 -9.15 -0.56
CA LEU A 58 11.10 -8.29 -0.77
C LEU A 58 9.81 -9.07 -0.53
N ASP A 59 8.82 -8.43 0.07
CA ASP A 59 7.47 -8.97 0.27
C ASP A 59 6.39 -7.93 -0.03
N VAL A 60 5.18 -8.40 -0.34
CA VAL A 60 4.01 -7.57 -0.62
C VAL A 60 2.92 -7.88 0.40
N GLY A 61 2.61 -6.89 1.24
CA GLY A 61 1.48 -6.96 2.16
C GLY A 61 0.21 -6.43 1.50
N SER A 62 -0.87 -7.21 1.58
CA SER A 62 -2.22 -6.72 1.19
C SER A 62 -3.05 -6.50 2.44
N SER A 63 -3.54 -5.27 2.61
CA SER A 63 -4.45 -4.90 3.69
C SER A 63 -5.80 -4.47 3.10
N SER A 64 -6.87 -4.90 3.75
CA SER A 64 -8.21 -4.43 3.42
C SER A 64 -8.74 -3.62 4.59
N VAL A 65 -8.96 -2.32 4.37
CA VAL A 65 -9.59 -1.45 5.36
C VAL A 65 -11.06 -1.36 5.01
N LYS A 66 -11.94 -1.76 5.94
CA LYS A 66 -13.36 -1.47 5.88
C LYS A 66 -13.56 -0.07 6.45
N ALA A 67 -13.87 0.91 5.61
CA ALA A 67 -14.40 2.17 6.10
C ALA A 67 -15.87 1.94 6.48
N GLY A 68 -16.15 1.99 7.79
CA GLY A 68 -17.51 1.99 8.33
C GLY A 68 -17.74 3.31 9.06
N SER A 69 -18.91 3.92 8.85
CA SER A 69 -19.40 5.08 9.59
C SER A 69 -19.62 4.77 11.07
#